data_AF-X0XRH4-F1
#
_entry.id   AF-X0XRH4-F1
#
_cell.length_a   1.000
_cell.length_b   1.000
_cell.length_c   1.000
_cell.angle_alpha   90.00
_cell.angle_beta   90.00
_cell.angle_gamma   90.00
#
_symmetry.space_group_name_H-M   'P 1'
#
loop_
_entity.id
_entity.type
_entity.pdbx_description
1 polymer ?
#
loop_
_entity_poly.entity_id
_entity_poly.type
_entity_poly.pdbx_seq_one_letter_code
_entity_poly.pdbx_strand_id
1 'polypeptide(L)' 'FVADKHNCSKCLDVCQAPGKAIYWRQVKTTSGKLRLPYVRQEDCVGCGACEFACPAEGGAGIRVVGGFRPLKSHSSLDL' A
#
# COMPACT_ATOMS: atom_id res chain seq x y z
N PHE A 1 -3.42 -22.91 3.22
CA PHE A 1 -3.91 -21.54 3.42
C PHE A 1 -3.47 -20.73 2.22
N VAL A 2 -4.13 -20.97 1.09
CA VAL A 2 -3.78 -20.31 -0.17
C VAL A 2 -4.39 -18.93 -0.15
N ALA A 3 -3.73 -17.95 -0.76
CA ALA A 3 -4.28 -16.65 -1.09
C ALA A 3 -5.46 -16.83 -2.08
N ASP A 4 -6.59 -17.33 -1.57
CA ASP A 4 -7.84 -17.46 -2.32
C ASP A 4 -8.23 -16.04 -2.69
N LYS A 5 -8.08 -15.63 -3.96
CA LYS A 5 -8.81 -14.60 -4.74
C LYS A 5 -9.72 -13.57 -4.01
N HIS A 6 -9.36 -13.12 -2.83
CA HIS A 6 -10.14 -12.30 -1.92
C HIS A 6 -9.50 -10.92 -1.84
N ASN A 7 -10.37 -9.93 -1.67
CA ASN A 7 -9.97 -8.55 -1.47
C ASN A 7 -9.27 -8.39 -0.11
N CYS A 8 -7.94 -8.45 -0.10
CA CYS A 8 -7.10 -8.30 1.09
C CYS A 8 -6.92 -6.81 1.45
N SER A 9 -6.97 -6.49 2.75
CA SER A 9 -6.73 -5.13 3.30
C SER A 9 -5.43 -5.01 4.09
N LYS A 10 -4.65 -6.09 4.24
CA LYS A 10 -3.55 -6.17 5.22
C LYS A 10 -2.53 -5.03 5.10
N CYS A 11 -2.19 -4.62 3.86
CA CYS A 11 -1.27 -3.50 3.62
C CYS A 11 -1.83 -2.13 4.07
N LEU A 12 -3.15 -1.93 4.06
CA LEU A 12 -3.80 -0.72 4.59
C LEU A 12 -3.75 -0.71 6.12
N ASP A 13 -4.01 -1.87 6.72
CA ASP A 13 -4.08 -2.03 8.18
C ASP A 13 -2.73 -1.70 8.82
N VAL A 14 -1.63 -2.17 8.21
CA VAL A 14 -0.26 -1.97 8.72
C VAL A 14 0.40 -0.66 8.26
N CYS A 15 -0.25 0.13 7.40
CA CYS A 15 0.33 1.40 6.97
C CYS A 15 0.44 2.37 8.17
N GLN A 16 1.67 2.75 8.50
CA GLN A 16 2.01 3.63 9.63
C GLN A 16 2.16 5.11 9.25
N ALA A 17 2.02 5.44 7.97
CA ALA A 17 2.08 6.84 7.53
C ALA A 17 0.95 7.65 8.17
N PRO A 18 1.23 8.87 8.68
CA PRO A 18 0.18 9.80 9.08
C PRO A 18 -0.83 9.98 7.94
N GLY A 19 -2.13 9.86 8.23
CA GLY A 19 -3.17 9.99 7.20
C GLY A 19 -3.29 8.82 6.21
N LYS A 20 -2.52 7.74 6.37
CA LYS A 20 -2.45 6.55 5.50
C LYS A 20 -1.98 6.85 4.07
N ALA A 21 -0.96 6.12 3.63
CA ALA A 21 -0.41 6.23 2.27
C ALA A 21 -0.94 5.15 1.30
N ILE A 22 -1.66 4.15 1.79
CA ILE A 22 -2.09 2.98 1.02
C ILE A 22 -3.61 2.95 0.94
N TYR A 23 -4.11 2.77 -0.28
CA TYR A 23 -5.53 2.72 -0.62
C TYR A 23 -5.78 1.56 -1.58
N TRP A 24 -7.04 1.30 -1.95
CA TRP A 24 -7.38 0.33 -2.99
C TRP A 24 -8.23 0.95 -4.09
N ARG A 25 -8.10 0.39 -5.29
CA ARG A 25 -9.03 0.63 -6.41
C ARG A 25 -9.67 -0.68 -6.82
N GLN A 26 -10.94 -0.62 -7.20
CA GLN A 26 -11.64 -1.79 -7.71
C GLN A 26 -11.36 -1.95 -9.21
N VAL A 27 -10.95 -3.14 -9.62
CA VAL A 27 -10.80 -3.53 -11.03
C VAL A 27 -11.76 -4.68 -11.35
N LYS A 28 -12.32 -4.68 -12.56
CA LYS A 28 -13.09 -5.82 -13.08
C LYS A 28 -12.12 -6.81 -13.73
N THR A 29 -12.31 -8.10 -13.47
CA THR A 29 -11.59 -9.20 -14.09
C THR A 29 -12.59 -10.18 -14.68
N THR A 30 -12.10 -11.14 -15.48
CA THR A 30 -12.93 -12.26 -15.98
C THR A 30 -13.53 -13.12 -14.87
N SER A 31 -12.96 -13.06 -13.65
CA SER A 31 -13.38 -13.83 -12.48
C SER A 31 -14.14 -13.00 -11.43
N GLY A 32 -14.43 -11.72 -11.69
CA GLY A 32 -15.19 -10.86 -10.77
C GLY A 32 -14.56 -9.49 -10.52
N LYS A 33 -14.65 -8.99 -9.29
CA LYS A 33 -14.10 -7.68 -8.87
C LYS A 33 -12.96 -7.88 -7.88
N LEU A 34 -11.81 -7.26 -8.15
CA LEU A 34 -10.65 -7.26 -7.28
C LEU A 34 -10.34 -5.85 -6.75
N ARG A 35 -9.87 -5.76 -5.51
CA ARG A 35 -9.30 -4.57 -4.90
C ARG A 35 -7.78 -4.65 -5.05
N LEU A 36 -7.24 -3.81 -5.92
CA LEU A 36 -5.79 -3.68 -6.07
C LEU A 36 -5.30 -2.53 -5.18
N PRO A 37 -4.28 -2.75 -4.34
CA PRO A 37 -3.70 -1.67 -3.58
C PRO A 37 -2.98 -0.68 -4.49
N TYR A 38 -2.94 0.59 -4.09
CA TYR A 38 -2.07 1.60 -4.67
C TYR A 38 -1.51 2.50 -3.56
N VAL A 39 -0.34 3.06 -3.81
CA VAL A 39 0.40 3.90 -2.85
C VAL A 39 0.37 5.34 -3.33
N ARG A 40 -0.06 6.26 -2.46
CA ARG A 40 0.22 7.69 -2.60
C ARG A 40 1.64 7.93 -2.11
N GLN A 41 2.55 8.07 -3.06
CA GLN A 41 3.99 8.12 -2.75
C GLN A 41 4.39 9.35 -1.94
N GLU A 42 3.63 10.44 -2.05
CA GLU A 42 3.75 11.67 -1.28
C GLU A 42 3.54 11.48 0.22
N ASP A 43 2.69 10.53 0.61
CA ASP A 43 2.38 10.21 2.01
C ASP A 43 3.23 9.04 2.53
N CYS A 44 3.89 8.29 1.64
CA CYS A 44 4.60 7.06 1.97
C CYS A 44 5.98 7.37 2.59
N VAL A 45 6.21 6.87 3.80
CA VAL A 45 7.49 7.04 4.53
C VAL A 45 8.52 5.93 4.26
N GLY A 46 8.26 5.01 3.33
CA GLY A 46 9.22 3.97 2.93
C GLY A 46 9.51 2.88 3.96
N CYS A 47 8.67 2.69 4.98
CA CYS A 47 8.95 1.79 6.12
C CYS A 47 8.97 0.28 5.81
N GLY A 48 8.41 -0.18 4.68
CA GLY A 48 8.39 -1.60 4.33
C GLY A 48 7.33 -2.47 5.03
N ALA A 49 6.61 -1.98 6.06
CA ALA A 49 5.67 -2.80 6.84
C ALA A 49 4.59 -3.49 5.98
N CYS A 50 4.11 -2.83 4.93
CA CYS A 50 3.12 -3.39 4.00
C CYS A 50 3.65 -4.55 3.14
N GLU A 51 4.93 -4.54 2.81
CA GLU A 51 5.60 -5.61 2.06
C GLU A 51 5.80 -6.83 2.96
N PHE A 52 6.36 -6.65 4.15
CA PHE A 52 6.63 -7.74 5.11
C PHE A 52 5.36 -8.41 5.66
N ALA A 53 4.30 -7.63 5.88
CA ALA A 53 3.05 -8.17 6.41
C ALA A 53 2.17 -8.85 5.34
N CYS A 54 2.59 -8.84 4.07
CA CYS A 54 1.77 -9.38 2.99
C CYS A 54 1.62 -10.91 3.13
N PRO A 55 0.39 -11.44 3.20
CA PRO A 55 0.18 -12.89 3.37
C PRO A 55 0.28 -13.67 2.06
N ALA A 56 0.59 -13.01 0.94
CA ALA A 56 0.66 -13.68 -0.36
C ALA A 56 1.90 -14.59 -0.41
N GLU A 57 1.70 -15.88 -0.73
CA GLU A 57 2.79 -16.86 -0.88
C GLU A 57 3.71 -16.59 -2.08
N GLY A 58 3.26 -15.73 -3.02
CA GLY A 58 4.05 -15.27 -4.17
C GLY A 58 4.77 -13.95 -3.90
N GLY A 59 4.54 -12.97 -4.78
CA GLY A 59 5.03 -11.61 -4.56
C GLY A 59 4.10 -10.80 -3.66
N ALA A 60 4.67 -10.01 -2.75
CA ALA A 60 3.91 -9.02 -2.02
C ALA A 60 3.17 -8.07 -2.97
N GLY A 61 1.93 -7.72 -2.63
CA GLY A 61 1.10 -6.81 -3.45
C GLY A 61 1.66 -5.39 -3.54
N ILE A 62 2.57 -5.01 -2.64
CA ILE A 62 3.36 -3.78 -2.67
C ILE A 62 4.81 -4.18 -2.39
N ARG A 63 5.75 -3.61 -3.16
CA ARG A 63 7.19 -3.73 -2.90
C ARG A 63 7.77 -2.35 -2.63
N VAL A 64 8.62 -2.24 -1.62
CA VAL A 64 9.34 -1.02 -1.28
C VAL A 64 10.75 -1.13 -1.81
N VAL A 65 11.13 -0.22 -2.70
CA VAL A 65 12.48 -0.13 -3.26
C VAL A 65 13.14 1.17 -2.81
N GLY A 66 14.46 1.12 -2.61
CA GLY A 66 15.24 2.31 -2.30
C GLY A 66 15.34 3.26 -3.49
N GLY A 67 15.48 4.56 -3.20
CA GLY A 67 15.69 5.63 -4.19
C GLY A 67 15.67 7.00 -3.52
N PHE A 68 16.20 8.02 -4.20
CA PHE A 68 16.09 9.40 -3.72
C PHE A 68 14.76 10.00 -4.18
N ARG A 69 13.95 10.48 -3.23
CA ARG A 69 12.76 11.29 -3.49
C ARG A 69 12.74 12.46 -2.50
N PRO A 70 12.53 13.71 -2.94
CA PRO A 70 12.28 14.80 -2.01
C PRO A 70 10.95 14.54 -1.31
N LEU A 71 10.99 14.35 0.02
CA LEU A 71 9.78 14.43 0.85
C LEU A 71 9.35 15.89 0.91
N LYS A 72 8.08 16.18 0.65
CA LYS A 72 7.54 17.51 0.94
C LYS A 72 7.61 17.68 2.46
N SER A 73 8.36 18.66 2.94
CA SER A 73 8.23 19.08 4.33
C SER A 73 6.81 19.61 4.49
N HIS A 74 5.99 18.94 5.30
CA HIS A 74 4.78 19.55 5.83
C HIS A 74 5.23 20.70 6.72
N SER A 75 5.35 21.90 6.15
CA SER A 75 5.60 23.09 6.95
C SER A 75 4.37 23.30 7.82
N SER A 76 4.58 23.46 9.12
CA SER A 76 3.55 23.74 10.12
C SER A 76 2.93 25.14 9.97
N LEU A 77 2.80 25.65 8.75
CA LEU A 77 2.33 27.00 8.40
C LEU A 77 1.08 26.99 7.49
N ASP A 78 0.47 25.84 7.21
CA ASP A 78 -0.77 25.74 6.43
C ASP A 78 -2.04 25.82 7.33
N LEU A 79 -2.03 26.72 8.34
CA LEU A 79 -3.21 27.14 9.12
C LEU A 79 -3.34 28.66 9.10
#